data_AF-A0A7W8RNF6-F1
#
_entry.id   AF-A0A7W8RNF6-F1
#
_cell.length_a   1.000
_cell.length_b   1.000
_cell.length_c   1.000
_cell.angle_alpha   90.00
_cell.angle_beta   90.00
_cell.angle_gamma   90.00
#
_symmetry.space_group_name_H-M   'P 1'
#
loop_
_entity.id
_entity.type
_entity.pdbx_description
1 polymer ?
#
loop_
_entity_poly.entity_id
_entity_poly.type
_entity_poly.pdbx_seq_one_letter_code
_entity_poly.pdbx_strand_id
1 'polypeptide(L)'
;MKVIVSHHIDCSDRDENGMYEYYYEYDIYEFVEGNVSYIVRAYMDEPGDAHFLKMKGDGDQDWRIMMEPDKDEPLFKEVVEHLKNIGKPNIRCFMGRTGYVDL
;
A
#
# COMPACT_ATOMS: atom_id res chain seq x y z
N MET A 1 2.08 -14.26 -8.74
CA MET A 1 2.32 -12.85 -8.34
C MET A 1 3.80 -12.41 -8.41
N LYS A 2 4.09 -11.24 -9.03
CA LYS A 2 5.38 -10.51 -8.94
C LYS A 2 5.25 -9.39 -7.90
N VAL A 3 6.31 -9.13 -7.13
CA VAL A 3 6.38 -8.02 -6.16
C VAL A 3 7.53 -7.09 -6.51
N ILE A 4 7.26 -5.79 -6.60
CA ILE A 4 8.25 -4.73 -6.79
C ILE A 4 8.22 -3.87 -5.55
N VAL A 5 9.37 -3.65 -4.92
CA VAL A 5 9.48 -2.84 -3.70
C VAL A 5 10.35 -1.63 -3.99
N SER A 6 9.90 -0.47 -3.53
CA SER A 6 10.67 0.78 -3.58
C SER A 6 10.60 1.49 -2.24
N HIS A 7 11.73 2.01 -1.80
CA HIS A 7 11.87 2.72 -0.54
C HIS A 7 11.76 4.23 -0.75
N HIS A 8 11.03 4.92 0.12
CA HIS A 8 10.72 6.35 0.00
C HIS A 8 10.89 7.05 1.34
N ILE A 9 11.41 8.28 1.27
CA ILE A 9 11.42 9.24 2.37
C ILE A 9 10.73 10.50 1.86
N ASP A 10 9.66 10.90 2.55
CA ASP A 10 8.89 12.11 2.31
C ASP A 10 8.95 12.97 3.57
N CYS A 11 9.78 14.01 3.52
CA CYS A 11 10.05 14.87 4.67
C CYS A 11 10.10 16.34 4.26
N SER A 12 9.84 17.22 5.22
CA SER A 12 10.04 18.65 5.05
C SER A 12 11.52 18.99 4.86
N ASP A 13 11.82 20.27 4.63
CA ASP A 13 13.17 20.78 4.89
C ASP A 13 13.46 20.75 6.39
N ARG A 14 14.74 20.79 6.75
CA ARG A 14 15.18 20.95 8.14
C ARG A 14 15.10 22.41 8.55
N ASP A 15 14.66 22.66 9.77
CA ASP A 15 14.72 23.98 10.38
C ASP A 15 16.14 24.37 10.81
N GLU A 16 16.29 25.54 11.43
CA GLU A 16 17.57 26.05 11.94
C GLU A 16 18.22 25.15 13.01
N ASN A 17 17.45 24.28 13.65
CA ASN A 17 17.91 23.31 14.64
C ASN A 17 18.17 21.92 14.02
N GLY A 18 17.98 21.76 12.70
CA GLY A 18 18.15 20.49 12.00
C GLY A 18 16.95 19.54 12.11
N MET A 19 15.80 20.02 12.59
CA MET A 19 14.59 19.21 12.80
C MET A 19 13.67 19.28 11.58
N TYR A 20 13.01 18.16 11.28
CA TYR A 20 11.94 18.10 10.28
C TYR A 20 10.58 18.44 10.93
N GLU A 21 9.73 19.17 10.21
CA GLU A 21 8.32 19.37 10.57
C GLU A 21 7.53 18.07 10.37
N TYR A 22 7.84 17.33 9.30
CA TYR A 22 7.34 15.97 9.07
C TYR A 22 8.43 15.09 8.46
N TYR A 23 8.42 13.81 8.81
CA TYR A 23 9.33 12.81 8.26
C TYR A 23 8.58 11.48 8.14
N TYR A 24 8.27 11.07 6.92
CA TYR A 24 7.65 9.79 6.61
C TYR A 24 8.64 8.92 5.85
N GLU A 25 8.94 7.75 6.39
CA GLU A 25 9.76 6.75 5.74
C GLU A 25 8.92 5.50 5.53
N TYR A 26 8.83 5.03 4.28
CA TYR A 26 7.94 3.95 3.92
C TYR A 26 8.42 3.20 2.69
N ASP A 27 7.99 1.95 2.61
CA ASP A 27 8.10 1.16 1.40
C ASP A 27 6.77 1.16 0.63
N ILE A 28 6.87 1.25 -0.69
CA ILE A 28 5.79 0.97 -1.63
C ILE A 28 6.02 -0.40 -2.24
N TYR A 29 5.01 -1.27 -2.10
CA TYR A 29 4.93 -2.57 -2.73
C TYR A 29 3.93 -2.48 -3.89
N GLU A 30 4.40 -2.79 -5.09
CA GLU A 30 3.55 -3.02 -6.26
C GLU A 30 3.47 -4.53 -6.51
N PHE A 31 2.28 -5.07 -6.35
CA PHE A 31 1.96 -6.45 -6.62
C PHE A 31 1.30 -6.56 -7.98
N VAL A 32 1.82 -7.43 -8.85
CA VAL A 32 1.36 -7.56 -10.24
C VAL A 32 1.12 -9.02 -10.58
N GLU A 33 -0.04 -9.30 -11.16
CA GLU A 33 -0.33 -10.57 -11.81
C GLU A 33 -1.23 -10.38 -13.03
N GLY A 34 -0.71 -10.75 -14.21
CA GLY A 34 -1.39 -10.48 -15.47
C GLY A 34 -1.63 -8.98 -15.66
N ASN A 35 -2.90 -8.60 -15.82
CA ASN A 35 -3.35 -7.22 -15.99
C ASN A 35 -3.81 -6.57 -14.68
N VAL A 36 -3.79 -7.29 -13.56
CA VAL A 36 -4.24 -6.79 -12.26
C VAL A 36 -3.03 -6.36 -11.43
N SER A 37 -3.15 -5.24 -10.73
CA SER A 37 -2.08 -4.74 -9.85
C SER A 37 -2.62 -4.01 -8.63
N TYR A 38 -1.93 -4.14 -7.50
CA TYR A 38 -2.22 -3.44 -6.25
C TYR A 38 -1.00 -2.66 -5.76
N ILE A 39 -1.23 -1.46 -5.24
CA ILE A 39 -0.23 -0.66 -4.55
C ILE A 39 -0.52 -0.69 -3.06
N VAL A 40 0.48 -1.13 -2.30
CA VAL A 40 0.46 -1.17 -0.84
C VAL A 40 1.59 -0.30 -0.30
N ARG A 41 1.33 0.44 0.78
CA ARG A 41 2.33 1.19 1.53
C ARG A 41 2.50 0.60 2.92
N ALA A 42 3.73 0.55 3.42
CA ALA A 42 4.02 0.27 4.81
C ALA A 42 5.06 1.25 5.35
N TYR A 43 4.76 1.86 6.49
CA TYR A 43 5.66 2.81 7.13
C TYR A 43 6.70 2.10 8.01
N MET A 44 7.89 2.68 8.13
CA MET A 44 8.99 2.10 8.90
C MET A 44 8.77 2.22 10.42
N ASP A 45 8.05 3.24 10.86
CA ASP A 45 7.68 3.47 12.26
C ASP A 45 6.46 2.65 12.71
N GLU A 46 5.67 2.14 11.76
CA GLU A 46 4.56 1.21 11.98
C GLU A 46 4.80 -0.13 11.25
N PRO A 47 5.84 -0.91 11.63
CA PRO A 47 6.34 -2.03 10.82
C PRO A 47 5.35 -3.19 10.63
N GLY A 48 4.34 -3.29 11.51
CA GLY A 48 3.27 -4.28 11.46
C GLY A 48 2.08 -3.91 10.57
N ASP A 49 2.06 -2.68 10.04
CA ASP A 49 0.93 -2.13 9.31
C ASP A 49 1.20 -2.07 7.81
N ALA A 50 0.15 -2.30 7.03
CA ALA A 50 0.17 -2.18 5.57
C ALA A 50 -1.15 -1.63 5.06
N HIS A 51 -1.06 -0.76 4.05
CA HIS A 51 -2.19 0.00 3.54
C HIS A 51 -2.30 -0.14 2.03
N PHE A 52 -3.35 -0.80 1.54
CA PHE A 52 -3.69 -0.72 0.12
C PHE A 52 -4.15 0.70 -0.22
N LEU A 53 -3.52 1.30 -1.22
CA LEU A 53 -3.77 2.68 -1.64
C LEU A 53 -4.67 2.78 -2.87
N LYS A 54 -4.39 1.93 -3.86
CA LYS A 54 -5.00 1.96 -5.19
C LYS A 54 -4.72 0.66 -5.92
N MET A 55 -5.47 0.44 -6.98
CA MET A 55 -5.31 -0.72 -7.85
C MET A 55 -5.48 -0.38 -9.33
N LYS A 56 -5.10 -1.32 -10.18
CA LYS A 56 -5.41 -1.34 -11.60
C LYS A 56 -5.99 -2.72 -11.91
N GLY A 57 -7.23 -2.77 -12.35
CA GLY A 57 -7.94 -4.01 -12.69
C GLY A 57 -7.76 -4.39 -14.15
N ASP A 58 -8.30 -5.55 -14.53
CA ASP A 58 -8.29 -5.95 -15.93
C ASP A 58 -9.10 -4.96 -16.79
N GLY A 59 -8.49 -4.43 -17.84
CA GLY A 59 -9.06 -3.40 -18.70
C GLY A 59 -8.93 -1.95 -18.21
N ASP A 60 -8.52 -1.72 -16.95
CA ASP A 60 -8.28 -0.37 -16.46
C ASP A 60 -7.11 0.28 -17.23
N GLN A 61 -7.24 1.57 -17.54
CA GLN A 61 -6.16 2.33 -18.18
C GLN A 61 -5.26 3.00 -17.13
N ASP A 62 -5.87 3.49 -16.05
CA ASP A 62 -5.23 4.23 -14.99
C ASP A 62 -5.44 3.58 -13.62
N TRP A 63 -4.64 3.99 -12.64
CA TRP A 63 -4.84 3.60 -11.25
C TRP A 63 -6.13 4.21 -10.70
N ARG A 64 -6.88 3.41 -9.93
CA ARG A 64 -8.10 3.85 -9.26
C ARG A 64 -8.13 3.44 -7.79
N ILE A 65 -8.99 4.11 -7.03
CA ILE A 65 -9.31 3.70 -5.67
C ILE A 65 -9.98 2.32 -5.72
N MET A 66 -9.74 1.53 -4.68
CA MET A 66 -10.36 0.22 -4.54
C MET A 66 -11.85 0.34 -4.21
N MET A 67 -12.57 -0.72 -4.55
CA MET A 67 -13.98 -0.96 -4.25
C MET A 67 -14.09 -2.32 -3.58
N GLU A 68 -15.20 -2.59 -2.91
CA GLU A 68 -15.41 -3.88 -2.22
C GLU A 68 -15.22 -5.12 -3.12
N PRO A 69 -15.71 -5.15 -4.38
CA PRO A 69 -15.50 -6.31 -5.26
C PRO A 69 -14.03 -6.60 -5.58
N ASP A 70 -13.15 -5.60 -5.48
CA ASP A 70 -11.73 -5.78 -5.77
C ASP A 70 -11.03 -6.64 -4.72
N LYS A 71 -11.66 -6.89 -3.57
CA LYS A 71 -11.15 -7.82 -2.54
C LYS A 71 -11.38 -9.29 -2.90
N ASP A 72 -12.29 -9.56 -3.84
CA ASP A 72 -12.63 -10.92 -4.25
C ASP A 72 -11.62 -11.50 -5.26
N GLU A 73 -10.83 -10.62 -5.89
CA GLU A 73 -9.77 -10.98 -6.85
C GLU A 73 -8.77 -11.97 -6.24
N PRO A 74 -8.35 -13.02 -6.99
CA PRO A 74 -7.36 -13.98 -6.51
C PRO A 74 -6.06 -13.31 -6.05
N LEU A 75 -5.56 -12.35 -6.83
CA LEU A 75 -4.35 -11.61 -6.50
C LEU A 75 -4.47 -10.88 -5.16
N PHE A 76 -5.64 -10.31 -4.83
CA PHE A 76 -5.82 -9.63 -3.55
C PHE A 76 -5.55 -10.56 -2.36
N LYS A 77 -6.02 -11.81 -2.44
CA LYS A 77 -5.82 -12.82 -1.39
C LYS A 77 -4.34 -13.19 -1.26
N GLU A 78 -3.64 -13.36 -2.38
CA GLU A 78 -2.19 -13.61 -2.41
C GLU A 78 -1.39 -12.45 -1.79
N VAL A 79 -1.79 -11.21 -2.08
CA VAL A 79 -1.15 -10.02 -1.49
C VAL A 79 -1.35 -10.00 0.01
N VAL A 80 -2.56 -10.21 0.50
CA VAL A 80 -2.86 -10.25 1.95
C VAL A 80 -2.05 -11.33 2.66
N GLU A 81 -1.96 -12.53 2.08
CA GLU A 81 -1.15 -13.62 2.62
C GLU A 81 0.34 -13.26 2.63
N HIS A 82 0.85 -12.69 1.54
CA HIS A 82 2.24 -12.26 1.45
C HIS A 82 2.59 -11.21 2.51
N LEU A 83 1.76 -10.18 2.66
CA LEU A 83 1.95 -9.13 3.67
C LEU A 83 2.01 -9.71 5.09
N LYS A 84 1.09 -10.62 5.42
CA LYS A 84 1.11 -11.33 6.71
C LYS A 84 2.40 -12.13 6.92
N ASN A 85 2.85 -12.83 5.88
CA ASN A 85 4.08 -13.64 5.93
C ASN A 85 5.36 -12.79 6.09
N ILE A 86 5.37 -11.55 5.60
CA ILE A 86 6.49 -10.61 5.80
C ILE A 86 6.33 -9.74 7.06
N GLY A 87 5.44 -10.13 7.97
CA GLY A 87 5.29 -9.51 9.28
C GLY A 87 4.39 -8.28 9.32
N LYS A 88 3.47 -8.11 8.35
CA LYS A 88 2.48 -7.02 8.31
C LYS A 88 1.07 -7.57 8.56
N PRO A 89 0.72 -7.92 9.81
CA PRO A 89 -0.57 -8.50 10.13
C PRO A 89 -1.74 -7.52 10.06
N ASN A 90 -1.50 -6.21 10.25
CA ASN A 90 -2.53 -5.19 10.31
C ASN A 90 -2.71 -4.55 8.93
N ILE A 91 -3.70 -5.02 8.16
CA ILE A 91 -3.86 -4.60 6.78
C ILE A 91 -5.15 -3.81 6.62
N ARG A 92 -5.05 -2.62 6.02
CA ARG A 92 -6.19 -1.74 5.75
C ARG A 92 -6.27 -1.37 4.28
N CYS A 93 -7.48 -1.11 3.78
CA CYS A 93 -7.70 -0.66 2.41
C CYS A 93 -8.29 0.74 2.36
N PHE A 94 -7.73 1.62 1.54
CA PHE A 94 -8.33 2.92 1.28
C PHE A 94 -9.50 2.80 0.29
N MET A 95 -10.72 3.03 0.78
CA MET A 95 -11.99 2.89 0.05
C MET A 95 -12.66 4.26 -0.20
N GLY A 96 -11.86 5.27 -0.55
CA GLY A 96 -12.35 6.59 -0.93
C GLY A 96 -13.13 7.27 0.20
N ARG A 97 -14.45 7.46 0.02
CA ARG A 97 -15.31 8.16 1.00
C ARG A 97 -15.39 7.45 2.36
N THR A 98 -15.24 6.14 2.38
CA THR A 98 -15.24 5.36 3.63
C THR A 98 -13.92 5.51 4.39
N GLY A 99 -12.87 6.01 3.73
CA GLY A 99 -11.52 6.05 4.30
C GLY A 99 -10.89 4.66 4.35
N TYR A 100 -10.05 4.42 5.36
CA TYR A 100 -9.42 3.12 5.58
C TYR A 100 -10.38 2.14 6.25
N VAL A 101 -10.48 0.93 5.69
CA VAL A 101 -11.24 -0.20 6.26
C VAL A 101 -10.27 -1.34 6.57
N ASP A 102 -10.43 -1.96 7.74
CA ASP A 102 -9.64 -3.14 8.14
C ASP A 102 -10.02 -4.38 7.33
N LEU A 103 -9.07 -5.32 7.19
CA LEU A 103 -9.24 -6.62 6.55
C LEU A 103 -9.30 -7.80 7.53
#